data_AF-D8PYI2-F1
#
_entry.id   AF-D8PYI2-F1
#
_cell.length_a   1.000
_cell.length_b   1.000
_cell.length_c   1.000
_cell.angle_alpha   90.00
_cell.angle_beta   90.00
_cell.angle_gamma   90.00
#
_symmetry.space_group_name_H-M   'P 1'
#
loop_
_entity.id
_entity.type
_entity.pdbx_description
1 polymer ?
#
loop_
_entity_poly.entity_id
_entity_poly.type
_entity_poly.pdbx_seq_one_letter_code
_entity_poly.pdbx_strand_id
1 'polypeptide(L)'
;MQAHYATAPKLDLKNRDREAQNAIQELFPDGRMEHTWFHEPLMQRDLLEDLVCIITGWFSDIWRTIYEIKADFRHAHKCLLWSVRTSLKTVALATPSSPVHDMPISISIESQKGHQIRLFEVNGLLDIRVAALWLWKELFLSMLTVNVQRAQVITPIMLNEIEDNLEWPALLEILTSGDGTPHGDCWTASAQYILFQDILSSHLTESLGVQPSVELYHAAISTCHNAIDMKLKLQSIIRGIEITSRDILLAVLSIYIDTDHPRLIVELLRIHRHFLRVNDFAHLQAAASALARHESFLADALTLVSQGLKRAVTSVNMMVLGTFAHFSDPAQQAILSSVFQLRPGTQTRQCRIRQWVAAACSPGNHVQHPGISAVVTNLPSGPSAGDTTTMDAMDLINPGIGHLVDIAPYLGDCLAGWVTLASAIRGGEQILQATYGRILKEMEFFKAPDVVDAMILHMSTDPTMASICDGLQQLSRFCKARRTAAITKRRGLHKRENMKTESVASRLWQ
;
A
#
# COMPACT_ATOMS: atom_id res chain seq x y z
N MET A 1 -13.39 -49.94 19.43
CA MET A 1 -12.76 -48.60 19.33
C MET A 1 -11.29 -48.60 19.71
N GLN A 2 -10.86 -49.14 20.86
CA GLN A 2 -9.45 -49.06 21.30
C GLN A 2 -8.41 -49.65 20.32
N ALA A 3 -8.72 -50.75 19.61
CA ALA A 3 -7.78 -51.34 18.64
C ALA A 3 -7.50 -50.47 17.40
N HIS A 4 -8.44 -49.60 17.00
CA HIS A 4 -8.28 -48.71 15.83
C HIS A 4 -7.32 -47.54 16.11
N TYR A 5 -7.20 -47.14 17.38
CA TYR A 5 -6.28 -46.08 17.79
C TYR A 5 -4.85 -46.59 18.02
N ALA A 6 -4.66 -47.91 18.17
CA ALA A 6 -3.34 -48.50 18.38
C ALA A 6 -2.44 -48.39 17.14
N THR A 7 -3.01 -48.23 15.95
CA THR A 7 -2.28 -48.04 14.69
C THR A 7 -2.03 -46.57 14.35
N ALA A 8 -2.35 -45.64 15.25
CA ALA A 8 -2.18 -44.21 14.99
C ALA A 8 -0.70 -43.82 14.91
N PRO A 9 -0.28 -43.08 13.86
CA PRO A 9 1.06 -42.52 13.80
C PRO A 9 1.33 -41.64 15.02
N LYS A 10 2.53 -41.79 15.61
CA LYS A 10 2.94 -40.96 16.75
C LYS A 10 3.50 -39.64 16.23
N LEU A 11 2.71 -38.58 16.28
CA LEU A 11 3.13 -37.22 15.93
C LEU A 11 4.00 -36.60 17.04
N ASP A 12 5.29 -36.96 17.11
CA ASP A 12 6.22 -36.47 18.14
C ASP A 12 6.79 -35.08 17.80
N LEU A 13 5.95 -34.05 17.99
CA LEU A 13 6.31 -32.65 17.73
C LEU A 13 7.58 -32.21 18.48
N LYS A 14 7.81 -32.70 19.70
CA LYS A 14 8.99 -32.32 20.49
C LYS A 14 10.28 -32.84 19.86
N ASN A 15 10.27 -34.09 19.38
CA ASN A 15 11.44 -34.64 18.72
C ASN A 15 11.70 -33.93 17.38
N ARG A 16 10.66 -33.70 16.58
CA ARG A 16 10.77 -32.98 15.30
C ARG A 16 11.28 -31.55 15.46
N ASP A 17 10.79 -30.82 16.47
CA ASP A 17 11.27 -29.48 16.76
C ASP A 17 12.78 -29.48 17.10
N ARG A 18 13.22 -30.42 17.95
CA ARG A 18 14.64 -30.56 18.28
C ARG A 18 15.49 -30.86 17.03
N GLU A 19 15.06 -31.78 16.18
CA GLU A 19 15.76 -32.11 14.92
C GLU A 19 15.86 -30.87 14.01
N ALA A 20 14.75 -30.13 13.84
CA ALA A 20 14.74 -28.93 13.01
C ALA A 20 15.60 -27.81 13.60
N GLN A 21 15.58 -27.56 14.92
CA GLN A 21 16.44 -26.54 15.53
C GLN A 21 17.92 -26.89 15.35
N ASN A 22 18.30 -28.17 15.47
CA ASN A 22 19.68 -28.59 15.21
C ASN A 22 20.07 -28.31 13.75
N ALA A 23 19.23 -28.71 12.78
CA ALA A 23 19.48 -28.45 11.37
C ALA A 23 19.55 -26.95 11.04
N ILE A 24 18.66 -26.13 11.62
CA ILE A 24 18.67 -24.66 11.47
C ILE A 24 19.93 -24.06 12.09
N GLN A 25 20.39 -24.56 13.24
CA GLN A 25 21.62 -24.09 13.87
C GLN A 25 22.87 -24.44 13.05
N GLU A 26 22.90 -25.61 12.43
CA GLU A 26 23.98 -26.01 11.52
C GLU A 26 23.96 -25.20 10.21
N LEU A 27 22.77 -24.91 9.67
CA LEU A 27 22.59 -24.03 8.52
C LEU A 27 22.96 -22.56 8.82
N PHE A 28 22.68 -22.08 10.04
CA PHE A 28 22.87 -20.69 10.47
C PHE A 28 23.60 -20.57 11.82
N PRO A 29 24.91 -20.90 11.89
CA PRO A 29 25.66 -20.88 13.15
C PRO A 29 25.65 -19.50 13.84
N ASP A 30 25.75 -18.43 13.05
CA ASP A 30 25.82 -17.05 13.54
C ASP A 30 24.46 -16.32 13.49
N GLY A 31 23.38 -17.04 13.15
CA GLY A 31 22.04 -16.45 13.01
C GLY A 31 21.85 -15.49 11.83
N ARG A 32 22.85 -15.33 10.95
CA ARG A 32 22.75 -14.58 9.68
C ARG A 32 23.61 -15.23 8.58
N MET A 33 23.14 -15.14 7.33
CA MET A 33 23.75 -15.78 6.14
C MET A 33 24.91 -15.00 5.47
N GLU A 34 25.27 -13.79 5.92
CA GLU A 34 26.12 -12.88 5.13
C GLU A 34 27.58 -13.34 4.92
N HIS A 35 28.09 -14.31 5.70
CA HIS A 35 29.52 -14.67 5.69
C HIS A 35 29.85 -16.14 5.38
N THR A 36 28.87 -17.05 5.38
CA THR A 36 29.11 -18.50 5.31
C THR A 36 29.01 -19.11 3.90
N TRP A 37 28.60 -18.34 2.90
CA TRP A 37 28.35 -18.83 1.54
C TRP A 37 29.59 -19.25 0.73
N PHE A 38 30.78 -18.87 1.17
CA PHE A 38 31.98 -19.02 0.35
C PHE A 38 32.69 -20.38 0.47
N HIS A 39 32.28 -21.26 1.39
CA HIS A 39 33.10 -22.43 1.71
C HIS A 39 32.57 -23.80 1.25
N GLU A 40 31.27 -24.08 1.13
CA GLU A 40 30.80 -25.40 0.62
C GLU A 40 29.30 -25.45 0.22
N PRO A 41 28.93 -25.15 -1.04
CA PRO A 41 27.53 -25.12 -1.49
C PRO A 41 26.80 -26.48 -1.44
N LEU A 42 27.51 -27.60 -1.56
CA LEU A 42 26.93 -28.95 -1.56
C LEU A 42 26.43 -29.35 -0.17
N MET A 43 27.22 -29.10 0.87
CA MET A 43 26.85 -29.42 2.26
C MET A 43 25.60 -28.65 2.70
N GLN A 44 25.48 -27.38 2.29
CA GLN A 44 24.30 -26.56 2.60
C GLN A 44 23.03 -27.09 1.95
N ARG A 45 23.14 -27.62 0.73
CA ARG A 45 22.02 -28.23 0.04
C ARG A 45 21.57 -29.51 0.76
N ASP A 46 22.50 -30.36 1.15
CA ASP A 46 22.18 -31.60 1.88
C ASP A 46 21.47 -31.29 3.21
N LEU A 47 21.98 -30.33 3.99
CA LEU A 47 21.34 -29.89 5.23
C LEU A 47 19.95 -29.27 5.01
N LEU A 48 19.76 -28.56 3.90
CA LEU A 48 18.46 -28.00 3.54
C LEU A 48 17.47 -29.10 3.10
N GLU A 49 17.93 -30.10 2.34
CA GLU A 49 17.15 -31.27 1.97
C GLU A 49 16.74 -32.07 3.23
N ASP A 50 17.64 -32.23 4.20
CA ASP A 50 17.35 -32.83 5.51
C ASP A 50 16.30 -32.03 6.28
N LEU A 51 16.42 -30.71 6.35
CA LEU A 51 15.43 -29.85 6.99
C LEU A 51 14.06 -29.95 6.33
N VAL A 52 14.01 -29.99 4.99
CA VAL A 52 12.77 -30.22 4.24
C VAL A 52 12.16 -31.57 4.60
N CYS A 53 12.97 -32.63 4.67
CA CYS A 53 12.51 -33.97 5.07
C CYS A 53 11.99 -33.98 6.52
N ILE A 54 12.62 -33.24 7.44
CA ILE A 54 12.15 -33.09 8.83
C ILE A 54 10.78 -32.40 8.87
N ILE A 55 10.61 -31.31 8.10
CA ILE A 55 9.37 -30.52 8.08
C ILE A 55 8.21 -31.26 7.42
N THR A 56 8.48 -31.93 6.29
CA THR A 56 7.45 -32.54 5.42
C THR A 56 7.25 -34.04 5.68
N GLY A 57 8.24 -34.73 6.25
CA GLY A 57 8.27 -36.20 6.34
C GLY A 57 7.18 -36.84 7.20
N TRP A 58 6.42 -36.03 7.94
CA TRP A 58 5.26 -36.47 8.71
C TRP A 58 3.91 -36.01 8.14
N PHE A 59 3.86 -35.38 6.96
CA PHE A 59 2.60 -34.94 6.34
C PHE A 59 1.66 -36.11 6.04
N SER A 60 2.20 -37.25 5.59
CA SER A 60 1.46 -38.51 5.46
C SER A 60 0.87 -38.98 6.79
N ASP A 61 1.64 -38.87 7.88
CA ASP A 61 1.18 -39.30 9.21
C ASP A 61 0.10 -38.37 9.78
N ILE A 62 0.24 -37.06 9.54
CA ILE A 62 -0.79 -36.06 9.86
C ILE A 62 -2.07 -36.40 9.08
N TRP A 63 -1.97 -36.61 7.76
CA TRP A 63 -3.11 -36.94 6.92
C TRP A 63 -3.83 -38.22 7.37
N ARG A 64 -3.09 -39.29 7.67
CA ARG A 64 -3.67 -40.55 8.18
C ARG A 64 -4.38 -40.33 9.52
N THR A 65 -3.77 -39.53 10.41
CA THR A 65 -4.34 -39.20 11.72
C THR A 65 -5.69 -38.46 11.59
N ILE A 66 -5.76 -37.48 10.69
CA ILE A 66 -6.97 -36.65 10.51
C ILE A 66 -8.05 -37.36 9.69
N TYR A 67 -7.69 -38.07 8.62
CA TYR A 67 -8.65 -38.57 7.63
C TYR A 67 -9.02 -40.03 7.84
N GLU A 68 -8.03 -40.92 7.98
CA GLU A 68 -8.25 -42.36 8.15
C GLU A 68 -8.68 -42.67 9.60
N ILE A 69 -7.99 -42.09 10.57
CA ILE A 69 -8.20 -42.37 12.00
C ILE A 69 -9.22 -41.43 12.63
N LYS A 70 -9.30 -40.19 12.12
CA LYS A 70 -10.21 -39.15 12.59
C LYS A 70 -10.03 -38.83 14.08
N ALA A 71 -8.78 -38.70 14.50
CA ALA A 71 -8.38 -38.47 15.88
C ALA A 71 -7.44 -37.28 16.02
N ASP A 72 -7.25 -36.82 17.27
CA ASP A 72 -6.21 -35.86 17.66
C ASP A 72 -6.06 -34.62 16.77
N PHE A 73 -7.17 -34.12 16.21
CA PHE A 73 -7.21 -32.98 15.30
C PHE A 73 -6.45 -31.75 15.83
N ARG A 74 -6.52 -31.49 17.14
CA ARG A 74 -5.80 -30.37 17.76
C ARG A 74 -4.29 -30.56 17.76
N HIS A 75 -3.82 -31.78 17.93
CA HIS A 75 -2.39 -32.08 17.88
C HIS A 75 -1.88 -32.04 16.45
N ALA A 76 -2.64 -32.59 15.50
CA ALA A 76 -2.37 -32.47 14.07
C ALA A 76 -2.28 -31.00 13.61
N HIS A 77 -3.21 -30.15 14.05
CA HIS A 77 -3.19 -28.71 13.80
C HIS A 77 -1.90 -28.04 14.31
N LYS A 78 -1.45 -28.36 15.53
CA LYS A 78 -0.20 -27.84 16.09
C LYS A 78 1.03 -28.29 15.30
N CYS A 79 1.04 -29.53 14.79
CA CYS A 79 2.10 -30.03 13.93
C CYS A 79 2.18 -29.24 12.61
N LEU A 80 1.03 -28.97 11.98
CA LEU A 80 0.97 -28.15 10.77
C LEU A 80 1.45 -26.70 11.02
N LEU A 81 1.00 -26.07 12.12
CA LEU A 81 1.48 -24.74 12.50
C LEU A 81 3.00 -24.71 12.70
N TRP A 82 3.55 -25.72 13.38
CA TRP A 82 5.00 -25.83 13.56
C TRP A 82 5.73 -25.96 12.23
N SER A 83 5.25 -26.78 11.29
CA SER A 83 5.90 -26.99 9.99
C SER A 83 5.99 -25.66 9.22
N VAL A 84 4.89 -24.89 9.20
CA VAL A 84 4.88 -23.61 8.49
C VAL A 84 5.71 -22.54 9.21
N ARG A 85 5.63 -22.44 10.54
CA ARG A 85 6.45 -21.50 11.33
C ARG A 85 7.94 -21.77 11.15
N THR A 86 8.33 -23.03 11.18
CA THR A 86 9.72 -23.44 10.98
C THR A 86 10.20 -23.04 9.58
N SER A 87 9.36 -23.26 8.56
CA SER A 87 9.64 -22.84 7.18
C SER A 87 9.83 -21.31 7.08
N LEU A 88 8.91 -20.53 7.65
CA LEU A 88 8.99 -19.06 7.68
C LEU A 88 10.24 -18.56 8.41
N LYS A 89 10.54 -19.14 9.58
CA LYS A 89 11.73 -18.79 10.36
C LYS A 89 13.01 -19.03 9.57
N THR A 90 13.12 -20.17 8.89
CA THR A 90 14.27 -20.51 8.04
C THR A 90 14.41 -19.55 6.87
N VAL A 91 13.30 -19.20 6.19
CA VAL A 91 13.29 -18.22 5.10
C VAL A 91 13.70 -16.83 5.60
N ALA A 92 13.25 -16.40 6.77
CA ALA A 92 13.61 -15.10 7.34
C ALA A 92 15.11 -14.98 7.73
N LEU A 93 15.77 -16.10 7.98
CA LEU A 93 17.22 -16.16 8.25
C LEU A 93 18.07 -16.19 6.96
N ALA A 94 17.43 -16.46 5.82
CA ALA A 94 18.09 -16.61 4.54
C ALA A 94 18.33 -15.29 3.81
N THR A 95 19.40 -15.22 3.02
CA THR A 95 19.61 -14.13 2.06
C THR A 95 18.69 -14.31 0.84
N PRO A 96 18.31 -13.23 0.13
CA PRO A 96 17.47 -13.31 -1.06
C PRO A 96 18.03 -14.19 -2.19
N SER A 97 19.35 -14.45 -2.20
CA SER A 97 20.00 -15.33 -3.18
C SER A 97 20.03 -16.81 -2.76
N SER A 98 19.37 -17.16 -1.65
CA SER A 98 19.44 -18.50 -1.07
C SER A 98 18.70 -19.58 -1.84
N PRO A 99 19.23 -20.83 -1.95
CA PRO A 99 18.47 -21.95 -2.49
C PRO A 99 17.18 -22.22 -1.71
N VAL A 100 17.06 -21.74 -0.47
CA VAL A 100 15.82 -21.82 0.33
C VAL A 100 14.61 -21.26 -0.43
N HIS A 101 14.80 -20.29 -1.33
CA HIS A 101 13.73 -19.67 -2.10
C HIS A 101 13.32 -20.44 -3.36
N ASP A 102 14.23 -21.19 -3.99
CA ASP A 102 14.01 -21.76 -5.33
C ASP A 102 14.27 -23.28 -5.42
N MET A 103 14.57 -23.95 -4.30
CA MET A 103 14.86 -25.38 -4.32
C MET A 103 13.60 -26.19 -4.68
N PRO A 104 13.64 -27.07 -5.69
CA PRO A 104 12.50 -27.92 -6.01
C PRO A 104 12.28 -28.93 -4.89
N ILE A 105 11.07 -28.99 -4.36
CA ILE A 105 10.67 -29.86 -3.26
C ILE A 105 9.48 -30.71 -3.73
N SER A 106 9.61 -32.03 -3.56
CA SER A 106 8.56 -33.00 -3.86
C SER A 106 7.98 -33.56 -2.57
N ILE A 107 6.69 -33.36 -2.33
CA ILE A 107 5.98 -33.80 -1.13
C ILE A 107 4.94 -34.84 -1.52
N SER A 108 5.19 -36.10 -1.17
CA SER A 108 4.24 -37.21 -1.37
C SER A 108 3.43 -37.46 -0.09
N ILE A 109 2.10 -37.44 -0.21
CA ILE A 109 1.17 -37.81 0.86
C ILE A 109 0.56 -39.17 0.53
N GLU A 110 0.73 -40.13 1.43
CA GLU A 110 0.40 -41.54 1.19
C GLU A 110 -0.52 -42.13 2.27
N SER A 111 -1.45 -42.97 1.84
CA SER A 111 -2.32 -43.77 2.72
C SER A 111 -1.54 -44.79 3.54
N GLN A 112 -2.16 -45.39 4.56
CA GLN A 112 -1.54 -46.48 5.34
C GLN A 112 -1.11 -47.67 4.46
N LYS A 113 -1.79 -47.88 3.32
CA LYS A 113 -1.48 -48.94 2.36
C LYS A 113 -0.36 -48.59 1.38
N GLY A 114 0.25 -47.40 1.50
CA GLY A 114 1.29 -46.91 0.59
C GLY A 114 0.77 -46.37 -0.74
N HIS A 115 -0.55 -46.20 -0.91
CA HIS A 115 -1.08 -45.53 -2.10
C HIS A 115 -0.86 -44.03 -1.98
N GLN A 116 -0.27 -43.43 -3.01
CA GLN A 116 -0.13 -41.99 -3.13
C GLN A 116 -1.50 -41.33 -3.26
N ILE A 117 -1.85 -40.50 -2.29
CA ILE A 117 -3.07 -39.71 -2.27
C ILE A 117 -2.85 -38.41 -3.03
N ARG A 118 -1.68 -37.79 -2.82
CA ARG A 118 -1.36 -36.51 -3.43
C ARG A 118 0.15 -36.30 -3.53
N LEU A 119 0.57 -35.67 -4.63
CA LEU A 119 1.93 -35.20 -4.84
C LEU A 119 1.90 -33.68 -4.99
N PHE A 120 2.79 -32.99 -4.28
CA PHE A 120 3.02 -31.56 -4.46
C PHE A 120 4.44 -31.36 -4.99
N GLU A 121 4.54 -30.59 -6.06
CA GLU A 121 5.81 -30.09 -6.57
C GLU A 121 5.82 -28.58 -6.32
N VAL A 122 6.68 -28.16 -5.41
CA VAL A 122 6.77 -26.76 -4.96
C VAL A 122 8.20 -26.25 -5.09
N ASN A 123 8.38 -24.94 -5.23
CA ASN A 123 9.70 -24.33 -5.38
C ASN A 123 9.99 -23.48 -4.16
N GLY A 124 10.98 -23.91 -3.38
CA GLY A 124 11.38 -23.23 -2.16
C GLY A 124 10.60 -23.66 -0.92
N LEU A 125 11.19 -23.35 0.23
CA LEU A 125 10.71 -23.79 1.53
C LEU A 125 9.40 -23.11 1.94
N LEU A 126 9.18 -21.87 1.49
CA LEU A 126 7.95 -21.13 1.79
C LEU A 126 6.72 -21.82 1.18
N ASP A 127 6.88 -22.43 0.00
CA ASP A 127 5.78 -23.05 -0.73
C ASP A 127 5.35 -24.41 -0.13
N ILE A 128 6.08 -24.96 0.84
CA ILE A 128 5.62 -26.10 1.66
C ILE A 128 4.25 -25.78 2.30
N ARG A 129 3.96 -24.49 2.55
CA ARG A 129 2.67 -24.04 3.05
C ARG A 129 1.50 -24.50 2.19
N VAL A 130 1.67 -24.66 0.87
CA VAL A 130 0.60 -25.12 -0.03
C VAL A 130 0.11 -26.52 0.37
N ALA A 131 1.03 -27.43 0.69
CA ALA A 131 0.69 -28.77 1.17
C ALA A 131 0.07 -28.72 2.59
N ALA A 132 0.57 -27.84 3.46
CA ALA A 132 0.00 -27.66 4.80
C ALA A 132 -1.43 -27.09 4.78
N LEU A 133 -1.72 -26.13 3.90
CA LEU A 133 -3.06 -25.54 3.69
C LEU A 133 -4.05 -26.58 3.17
N TRP A 134 -3.62 -27.44 2.25
CA TRP A 134 -4.42 -28.58 1.82
C TRP A 134 -4.71 -29.55 2.98
N LEU A 135 -3.71 -29.85 3.83
CA LEU A 135 -3.92 -30.69 5.01
C LEU A 135 -4.88 -30.05 6.04
N TRP A 136 -4.83 -28.74 6.22
CA TRP A 136 -5.82 -28.03 7.07
C TRP A 136 -7.24 -28.15 6.50
N LYS A 137 -7.42 -28.04 5.19
CA LYS A 137 -8.72 -28.28 4.54
C LYS A 137 -9.25 -29.68 4.88
N GLU A 138 -8.43 -30.71 4.66
CA GLU A 138 -8.78 -32.10 4.99
C GLU A 138 -9.08 -32.30 6.49
N LEU A 139 -8.34 -31.60 7.36
CA LEU A 139 -8.53 -31.63 8.81
C LEU A 139 -9.90 -31.08 9.20
N PHE A 140 -10.27 -29.89 8.70
CA PHE A 140 -11.56 -29.27 9.03
C PHE A 140 -12.74 -30.05 8.48
N LEU A 141 -12.65 -30.55 7.24
CA LEU A 141 -13.69 -31.40 6.66
C LEU A 141 -13.84 -32.69 7.47
N SER A 142 -12.73 -33.33 7.84
CA SER A 142 -12.76 -34.55 8.66
C SER A 142 -13.39 -34.29 10.03
N MET A 143 -13.07 -33.18 10.70
CA MET A 143 -13.69 -32.78 11.96
C MET A 143 -15.22 -32.64 11.83
N LEU A 144 -15.69 -31.96 10.79
CA LEU A 144 -17.11 -31.78 10.51
C LEU A 144 -17.81 -33.11 10.21
N THR A 145 -17.14 -34.09 9.59
CA THR A 145 -17.71 -35.43 9.40
C THR A 145 -17.87 -36.21 10.71
N VAL A 146 -17.00 -36.00 11.70
CA VAL A 146 -17.04 -36.73 12.97
C VAL A 146 -18.05 -36.13 13.93
N ASN A 147 -17.98 -34.82 14.14
CA ASN A 147 -18.83 -34.14 15.12
C ASN A 147 -18.94 -32.64 14.78
N VAL A 148 -20.05 -32.27 14.12
CA VAL A 148 -20.32 -30.91 13.67
C VAL A 148 -20.32 -29.91 14.84
N GLN A 149 -20.96 -30.23 15.96
CA GLN A 149 -21.08 -29.32 17.11
C GLN A 149 -19.71 -29.00 17.72
N ARG A 150 -18.88 -30.03 17.91
CA ARG A 150 -17.52 -29.85 18.43
C ARG A 150 -16.64 -29.10 17.43
N ALA A 151 -16.77 -29.41 16.14
CA ALA A 151 -16.01 -28.74 15.09
C ALA A 151 -16.35 -27.24 15.03
N GLN A 152 -17.62 -26.85 15.10
CA GLN A 152 -18.06 -25.44 15.11
C GLN A 152 -17.45 -24.62 16.25
N VAL A 153 -17.13 -25.24 17.39
CA VAL A 153 -16.48 -24.56 18.52
C VAL A 153 -14.96 -24.48 18.34
N ILE A 154 -14.34 -25.54 17.82
CA ILE A 154 -12.87 -25.64 17.75
C ILE A 154 -12.29 -24.97 16.50
N THR A 155 -12.99 -25.05 15.36
CA THR A 155 -12.51 -24.52 14.08
C THR A 155 -12.18 -23.03 14.14
N PRO A 156 -13.03 -22.13 14.70
CA PRO A 156 -12.68 -20.71 14.81
C PRO A 156 -11.40 -20.45 15.62
N ILE A 157 -11.13 -21.25 16.66
CA ILE A 157 -9.90 -21.14 17.45
C ILE A 157 -8.68 -21.49 16.58
N MET A 158 -8.78 -22.55 15.79
CA MET A 158 -7.72 -22.96 14.85
C MET A 158 -7.53 -21.97 13.70
N LEU A 159 -8.61 -21.35 13.20
CA LEU A 159 -8.52 -20.32 12.16
C LEU A 159 -7.82 -19.06 12.70
N ASN A 160 -8.12 -18.62 13.93
CA ASN A 160 -7.36 -17.57 14.60
C ASN A 160 -5.87 -17.93 14.71
N GLU A 161 -5.54 -19.14 15.17
CA GLU A 161 -4.14 -19.57 15.26
C GLU A 161 -3.44 -19.59 13.88
N ILE A 162 -4.15 -19.84 12.78
CA ILE A 162 -3.60 -19.75 11.43
C ILE A 162 -3.41 -18.29 11.01
N GLU A 163 -4.43 -17.45 11.21
CA GLU A 163 -4.39 -16.01 10.89
C GLU A 163 -3.24 -15.30 11.63
N ASP A 164 -3.03 -15.60 12.91
CA ASP A 164 -1.94 -15.06 13.72
C ASP A 164 -0.54 -15.38 13.16
N ASN A 165 -0.42 -16.40 12.28
CA ASN A 165 0.86 -16.91 11.79
C ASN A 165 1.07 -16.78 10.29
N LEU A 166 -0.02 -16.72 9.52
CA LEU A 166 0.00 -16.68 8.07
C LEU A 166 -0.86 -15.58 7.47
N GLU A 167 -1.45 -14.74 8.32
CA GLU A 167 -2.41 -13.70 7.97
C GLU A 167 -3.72 -14.28 7.37
N TRP A 168 -4.73 -13.43 7.21
CA TRP A 168 -6.03 -13.86 6.69
C TRP A 168 -6.01 -14.42 5.25
N PRO A 169 -5.10 -14.03 4.32
CA PRO A 169 -5.10 -14.59 2.96
C PRO A 169 -4.88 -16.10 2.95
N ALA A 170 -4.10 -16.65 3.89
CA ALA A 170 -3.92 -18.08 4.01
C ALA A 170 -5.24 -18.82 4.26
N LEU A 171 -6.20 -18.18 4.93
CA LEU A 171 -7.51 -18.79 5.17
C LEU A 171 -8.30 -18.96 3.86
N LEU A 172 -8.16 -18.04 2.91
CA LEU A 172 -8.72 -18.20 1.57
C LEU A 172 -8.03 -19.33 0.82
N GLU A 173 -6.71 -19.38 0.89
CA GLU A 173 -5.91 -20.41 0.24
C GLU A 173 -6.29 -21.80 0.76
N ILE A 174 -6.74 -21.95 2.02
CA ILE A 174 -7.26 -23.24 2.51
C ILE A 174 -8.46 -23.70 1.66
N LEU A 175 -9.38 -22.81 1.29
CA LEU A 175 -10.55 -23.21 0.49
C LEU A 175 -10.19 -23.60 -0.94
N THR A 176 -9.32 -22.83 -1.59
CA THR A 176 -8.87 -23.04 -2.97
C THR A 176 -7.76 -24.08 -3.07
N SER A 177 -7.18 -24.48 -1.93
CA SER A 177 -6.16 -25.50 -1.90
C SER A 177 -6.73 -26.80 -2.47
N GLY A 178 -6.08 -27.25 -3.52
CA GLY A 178 -6.34 -28.55 -4.08
C GLY A 178 -7.28 -28.64 -5.26
N ASP A 179 -7.70 -27.51 -5.82
CA ASP A 179 -8.47 -27.47 -7.07
C ASP A 179 -7.65 -28.13 -8.20
N GLY A 180 -8.21 -29.18 -8.80
CA GLY A 180 -7.58 -29.97 -9.88
C GLY A 180 -7.26 -31.43 -9.57
N THR A 181 -7.60 -31.96 -8.38
CA THR A 181 -7.47 -33.40 -8.10
C THR A 181 -8.81 -34.14 -8.17
N PRO A 182 -8.82 -35.46 -8.48
CA PRO A 182 -10.05 -36.27 -8.56
C PRO A 182 -10.85 -36.33 -7.24
N HIS A 183 -10.20 -36.05 -6.11
CA HIS A 183 -10.84 -35.93 -4.79
C HIS A 183 -11.35 -34.52 -4.48
N GLY A 184 -10.87 -33.47 -5.17
CA GLY A 184 -11.37 -32.10 -4.97
C GLY A 184 -12.82 -31.94 -5.42
N ASP A 185 -13.21 -32.60 -6.50
CA ASP A 185 -14.55 -32.49 -7.09
C ASP A 185 -15.66 -33.13 -6.23
N CYS A 186 -15.32 -34.05 -5.30
CA CYS A 186 -16.34 -34.68 -4.45
C CYS A 186 -16.68 -33.84 -3.22
N TRP A 187 -15.78 -32.97 -2.74
CA TRP A 187 -16.00 -32.17 -1.55
C TRP A 187 -16.73 -30.86 -1.82
N THR A 188 -16.54 -30.23 -2.98
CA THR A 188 -17.15 -28.93 -3.30
C THR A 188 -18.68 -28.96 -3.27
N ALA A 189 -19.29 -30.11 -3.53
CA ALA A 189 -20.74 -30.34 -3.41
C ALA A 189 -21.17 -30.94 -2.05
N SER A 190 -20.24 -31.22 -1.14
CA SER A 190 -20.54 -31.84 0.15
C SER A 190 -21.14 -30.84 1.13
N ALA A 191 -22.08 -31.29 1.97
CA ALA A 191 -22.65 -30.48 3.04
C ALA A 191 -21.58 -29.99 4.04
N GLN A 192 -20.51 -30.76 4.24
CA GLN A 192 -19.40 -30.41 5.13
C GLN A 192 -18.60 -29.23 4.58
N TYR A 193 -18.39 -29.16 3.27
CA TYR A 193 -17.68 -28.05 2.66
C TYR A 193 -18.47 -26.75 2.76
N ILE A 194 -19.79 -26.79 2.53
CA ILE A 194 -20.68 -25.64 2.73
C ILE A 194 -20.63 -25.17 4.20
N LEU A 195 -20.73 -26.09 5.17
CA LEU A 195 -20.60 -25.75 6.58
C LEU A 195 -19.23 -25.14 6.92
N PHE A 196 -18.15 -25.64 6.32
CA PHE A 196 -16.83 -25.08 6.51
C PHE A 196 -16.71 -23.67 5.93
N GLN A 197 -17.26 -23.43 4.73
CA GLN A 197 -17.37 -22.10 4.12
C GLN A 197 -18.16 -21.13 5.00
N ASP A 198 -19.26 -21.58 5.62
CA ASP A 198 -20.06 -20.76 6.53
C ASP A 198 -19.28 -20.37 7.80
N ILE A 199 -18.52 -21.31 8.38
CA ILE A 199 -17.64 -21.05 9.53
C ILE A 199 -16.54 -20.06 9.14
N LEU A 200 -15.86 -20.29 8.01
CA LEU A 200 -14.78 -19.43 7.57
C LEU A 200 -15.28 -18.03 7.21
N SER A 201 -16.37 -17.91 6.47
CA SER A 201 -16.94 -16.61 6.11
C SER A 201 -17.42 -15.84 7.35
N SER A 202 -17.93 -16.53 8.37
CA SER A 202 -18.25 -15.92 9.67
C SER A 202 -16.99 -15.40 10.37
N HIS A 203 -15.90 -16.17 10.36
CA HIS A 203 -14.60 -15.76 10.90
C HIS A 203 -14.05 -14.52 10.18
N LEU A 204 -13.98 -14.53 8.84
CA LEU A 204 -13.52 -13.38 8.05
C LEU A 204 -14.40 -12.13 8.27
N THR A 205 -15.71 -12.34 8.49
CA THR A 205 -16.65 -11.26 8.83
C THR A 205 -16.34 -10.63 10.19
N GLU A 206 -15.96 -11.45 11.19
CA GLU A 206 -15.54 -10.97 12.50
C GLU A 206 -14.20 -10.22 12.42
N SER A 207 -13.21 -10.78 11.71
CA SER A 207 -11.91 -10.11 11.47
C SER A 207 -12.09 -8.76 10.77
N LEU A 208 -13.00 -8.66 9.78
CA LEU A 208 -13.30 -7.39 9.10
C LEU A 208 -13.85 -6.32 10.06
N GLY A 209 -14.59 -6.73 11.09
CA GLY A 209 -15.12 -5.82 12.11
C GLY A 209 -14.02 -5.22 12.99
N VAL A 210 -12.87 -5.88 13.12
CA VAL A 210 -11.71 -5.43 13.90
C VAL A 210 -10.74 -4.65 13.03
N GLN A 211 -10.41 -5.20 11.85
CA GLN A 211 -9.44 -4.64 10.92
C GLN A 211 -10.03 -4.64 9.51
N PRO A 212 -10.77 -3.59 9.13
CA PRO A 212 -11.35 -3.52 7.79
C PRO A 212 -10.24 -3.46 6.73
N SER A 213 -10.46 -4.15 5.60
CA SER A 213 -9.67 -4.00 4.37
C SER A 213 -10.53 -4.36 3.16
N VAL A 214 -10.16 -3.85 1.98
CA VAL A 214 -10.90 -4.13 0.73
C VAL A 214 -10.74 -5.60 0.35
N GLU A 215 -9.53 -6.13 0.52
CA GLU A 215 -9.17 -7.49 0.20
C GLU A 215 -9.95 -8.48 1.08
N LEU A 216 -10.01 -8.23 2.40
CA LEU A 216 -10.79 -9.06 3.34
C LEU A 216 -12.30 -8.96 3.08
N TYR A 217 -12.78 -7.80 2.65
CA TYR A 217 -14.18 -7.63 2.25
C TYR A 217 -14.53 -8.52 1.03
N HIS A 218 -13.70 -8.52 -0.02
CA HIS A 218 -13.91 -9.40 -1.17
C HIS A 218 -13.71 -10.87 -0.83
N ALA A 219 -12.77 -11.19 0.05
CA ALA A 219 -12.52 -12.52 0.58
C ALA A 219 -13.76 -13.10 1.27
N ALA A 220 -14.40 -12.34 2.16
CA ALA A 220 -15.61 -12.77 2.83
C ALA A 220 -16.77 -13.01 1.84
N ILE A 221 -16.85 -12.22 0.76
CA ILE A 221 -17.87 -12.41 -0.29
C ILE A 221 -17.57 -13.63 -1.16
N SER A 222 -16.31 -13.85 -1.56
CA SER A 222 -15.94 -14.95 -2.46
C SER A 222 -16.05 -16.32 -1.80
N THR A 223 -15.95 -16.38 -0.48
CA THR A 223 -16.00 -17.63 0.30
C THR A 223 -17.40 -18.06 0.70
N CYS A 224 -18.37 -17.16 0.65
CA CYS A 224 -19.73 -17.45 1.09
C CYS A 224 -20.60 -18.04 -0.04
N HIS A 225 -21.57 -18.88 0.34
CA HIS A 225 -22.50 -19.48 -0.62
C HIS A 225 -23.47 -18.44 -1.23
N ASN A 226 -23.91 -17.45 -0.44
CA ASN A 226 -24.79 -16.37 -0.88
C ASN A 226 -24.09 -15.01 -0.81
N ALA A 227 -23.42 -14.64 -1.91
CA ALA A 227 -22.69 -13.39 -2.05
C ALA A 227 -23.53 -12.13 -1.80
N ILE A 228 -24.84 -12.17 -2.11
CA ILE A 228 -25.73 -11.01 -1.97
C ILE A 228 -26.03 -10.77 -0.48
N ASP A 229 -26.44 -11.81 0.24
CA ASP A 229 -26.75 -11.71 1.67
C ASP A 229 -25.49 -11.33 2.47
N MET A 230 -24.35 -11.92 2.12
CA MET A 230 -23.07 -11.58 2.74
C MET A 230 -22.70 -10.12 2.47
N LYS A 231 -22.84 -9.63 1.24
CA LYS A 231 -22.60 -8.22 0.91
C LYS A 231 -23.45 -7.29 1.78
N LEU A 232 -24.74 -7.59 1.97
CA LEU A 232 -25.63 -6.81 2.83
C LEU A 232 -25.20 -6.86 4.31
N LYS A 233 -24.81 -8.04 4.80
CA LYS A 233 -24.30 -8.23 6.18
C LYS A 233 -23.02 -7.43 6.41
N LEU A 234 -22.04 -7.55 5.52
CA LEU A 234 -20.77 -6.82 5.62
C LEU A 234 -20.98 -5.31 5.55
N GLN A 235 -21.87 -4.83 4.70
CA GLN A 235 -22.25 -3.40 4.67
C GLN A 235 -22.84 -2.93 6.00
N SER A 236 -23.66 -3.75 6.65
CA SER A 236 -24.18 -3.41 7.99
C SER A 236 -23.07 -3.33 9.02
N ILE A 237 -22.10 -4.25 8.98
CA ILE A 237 -20.97 -4.27 9.91
C ILE A 237 -20.08 -3.06 9.68
N ILE A 238 -19.69 -2.77 8.44
CA ILE A 238 -18.83 -1.63 8.09
C ILE A 238 -19.46 -0.30 8.52
N ARG A 239 -20.79 -0.16 8.40
CA ARG A 239 -21.51 1.03 8.90
C ARG A 239 -21.48 1.17 10.43
N GLY A 240 -21.33 0.06 11.15
CA GLY A 240 -21.24 0.02 12.61
C GLY A 240 -19.82 0.16 13.17
N ILE A 241 -18.78 0.12 12.33
CA ILE A 241 -17.39 0.28 12.78
C ILE A 241 -17.17 1.71 13.29
N GLU A 242 -16.69 1.83 14.51
CA GLU A 242 -16.27 3.11 15.08
C GLU A 242 -14.92 3.53 14.47
N ILE A 243 -14.88 4.70 13.85
CA ILE A 243 -13.67 5.24 13.24
C ILE A 243 -12.81 5.89 14.32
N THR A 244 -11.91 5.10 14.92
CA THR A 244 -11.01 5.53 16.00
C THR A 244 -9.61 5.94 15.53
N SER A 245 -9.22 5.55 14.31
CA SER A 245 -7.89 5.80 13.76
C SER A 245 -7.92 6.19 12.27
N ARG A 246 -6.79 6.72 11.79
CA ARG A 246 -6.57 7.01 10.36
C ARG A 246 -6.65 5.74 9.51
N ASP A 247 -6.05 4.65 9.95
CA ASP A 247 -5.97 3.42 9.15
C ASP A 247 -7.35 2.78 8.97
N ILE A 248 -8.17 2.76 10.01
CA ILE A 248 -9.58 2.30 9.94
C ILE A 248 -10.38 3.20 8.98
N LEU A 249 -10.20 4.53 9.06
CA LEU A 249 -10.86 5.46 8.15
C LEU A 249 -10.50 5.18 6.68
N LEU A 250 -9.21 5.01 6.38
CA LEU A 250 -8.74 4.76 5.02
C LEU A 250 -9.26 3.44 4.48
N ALA A 251 -9.24 2.38 5.28
CA ALA A 251 -9.78 1.08 4.90
C ALA A 251 -11.29 1.14 4.59
N VAL A 252 -12.09 1.73 5.49
CA VAL A 252 -13.54 1.87 5.29
C VAL A 252 -13.84 2.74 4.06
N LEU A 253 -13.09 3.84 3.88
CA LEU A 253 -13.21 4.70 2.71
C LEU A 253 -12.92 3.92 1.41
N SER A 254 -11.85 3.13 1.38
CA SER A 254 -11.50 2.28 0.23
C SER A 254 -12.59 1.27 -0.08
N ILE A 255 -13.19 0.63 0.93
CA ILE A 255 -14.32 -0.29 0.72
C ILE A 255 -15.51 0.45 0.11
N TYR A 256 -15.86 1.65 0.58
CA TYR A 256 -16.96 2.43 0.00
C TYR A 256 -16.68 2.96 -1.41
N ILE A 257 -15.42 3.26 -1.73
CA ILE A 257 -14.99 3.61 -3.09
C ILE A 257 -15.16 2.43 -4.03
N ASP A 258 -14.68 1.26 -3.64
CA ASP A 258 -14.77 0.03 -4.43
C ASP A 258 -16.22 -0.40 -4.66
N THR A 259 -17.03 -0.39 -3.59
CA THR A 259 -18.45 -0.79 -3.62
C THR A 259 -19.39 0.26 -4.21
N ASP A 260 -18.85 1.40 -4.66
CA ASP A 260 -19.56 2.52 -5.29
C ASP A 260 -20.73 3.07 -4.46
N HIS A 261 -20.44 3.42 -3.19
CA HIS A 261 -21.40 4.00 -2.26
C HIS A 261 -21.17 5.51 -2.01
N PRO A 262 -21.49 6.39 -2.97
CA PRO A 262 -21.10 7.80 -2.93
C PRO A 262 -21.65 8.56 -1.72
N ARG A 263 -22.89 8.23 -1.28
CA ARG A 263 -23.49 8.85 -0.09
C ARG A 263 -22.66 8.59 1.17
N LEU A 264 -22.21 7.35 1.35
CA LEU A 264 -21.41 6.95 2.52
C LEU A 264 -20.00 7.55 2.46
N ILE A 265 -19.41 7.68 1.26
CA ILE A 265 -18.15 8.40 1.07
C ILE A 265 -18.26 9.85 1.56
N VAL A 266 -19.31 10.58 1.14
CA VAL A 266 -19.51 11.98 1.56
C VAL A 266 -19.74 12.08 3.07
N GLU A 267 -20.57 11.20 3.63
CA GLU A 267 -20.84 11.18 5.08
C GLU A 267 -19.59 10.92 5.91
N LEU A 268 -18.81 9.89 5.53
CA LEU A 268 -17.57 9.51 6.18
C LEU A 268 -16.54 10.65 6.11
N LEU A 269 -16.34 11.24 4.93
CA LEU A 269 -15.42 12.37 4.72
C LEU A 269 -15.89 13.65 5.42
N ARG A 270 -17.19 13.84 5.64
CA ARG A 270 -17.71 15.01 6.37
C ARG A 270 -17.41 14.90 7.87
N ILE A 271 -17.57 13.72 8.44
CA ILE A 271 -17.43 13.49 9.90
C ILE A 271 -15.94 13.32 10.27
N HIS A 272 -15.21 12.46 9.55
CA HIS A 272 -13.89 11.98 9.96
C HIS A 272 -12.73 12.61 9.19
N ARG A 273 -12.97 13.70 8.44
CA ARG A 273 -11.93 14.35 7.61
C ARG A 273 -10.66 14.71 8.36
N HIS A 274 -10.78 15.02 9.65
CA HIS A 274 -9.70 15.51 10.49
C HIS A 274 -8.63 14.44 10.76
N PHE A 275 -8.94 13.15 10.58
CA PHE A 275 -7.95 12.07 10.63
C PHE A 275 -7.08 11.99 9.37
N LEU A 276 -7.56 12.53 8.24
CA LEU A 276 -6.84 12.45 6.98
C LEU A 276 -5.69 13.45 6.94
N ARG A 277 -4.50 12.93 6.62
CA ARG A 277 -3.30 13.72 6.38
C ARG A 277 -3.23 14.08 4.91
N VAL A 278 -2.30 14.97 4.56
CA VAL A 278 -2.12 15.37 3.16
C VAL A 278 -1.55 14.21 2.33
N ASN A 279 -0.82 13.27 2.94
CA ASN A 279 -0.32 12.05 2.27
C ASN A 279 -1.44 11.08 1.85
N ASP A 280 -2.66 11.25 2.36
CA ASP A 280 -3.82 10.44 1.98
C ASP A 280 -4.47 10.92 0.66
N PHE A 281 -3.75 11.72 -0.13
CA PHE A 281 -4.28 12.32 -1.36
C PHE A 281 -4.72 11.26 -2.37
N ALA A 282 -4.06 10.10 -2.44
CA ALA A 282 -4.46 9.02 -3.35
C ALA A 282 -5.87 8.51 -3.03
N HIS A 283 -6.18 8.29 -1.75
CA HIS A 283 -7.52 7.90 -1.28
C HIS A 283 -8.56 9.00 -1.54
N LEU A 284 -8.19 10.27 -1.33
CA LEU A 284 -9.07 11.40 -1.62
C LEU A 284 -9.33 11.58 -3.14
N GLN A 285 -8.34 11.32 -3.98
CA GLN A 285 -8.48 11.34 -5.44
C GLN A 285 -9.38 10.20 -5.91
N ALA A 286 -9.19 9.00 -5.37
CA ALA A 286 -10.06 7.85 -5.63
C ALA A 286 -11.51 8.13 -5.19
N ALA A 287 -11.70 8.71 -4.00
CA ALA A 287 -13.01 9.15 -3.52
C ALA A 287 -13.67 10.17 -4.45
N ALA A 288 -12.94 11.23 -4.83
CA ALA A 288 -13.47 12.24 -5.75
C ALA A 288 -13.80 11.66 -7.14
N SER A 289 -13.00 10.72 -7.63
CA SER A 289 -13.27 9.98 -8.87
C SER A 289 -14.56 9.15 -8.76
N ALA A 290 -14.72 8.38 -7.67
CA ALA A 290 -15.93 7.59 -7.42
C ALA A 290 -17.18 8.47 -7.33
N LEU A 291 -17.11 9.59 -6.59
CA LEU A 291 -18.21 10.56 -6.49
C LEU A 291 -18.57 11.19 -7.85
N ALA A 292 -17.57 11.48 -8.68
CA ALA A 292 -17.80 12.11 -9.99
C ALA A 292 -18.53 11.21 -11.00
N ARG A 293 -18.58 9.88 -10.76
CA ARG A 293 -19.41 8.96 -11.56
C ARG A 293 -20.92 9.20 -11.36
N HIS A 294 -21.30 9.86 -10.26
CA HIS A 294 -22.70 10.09 -9.89
C HIS A 294 -23.05 11.58 -9.99
N GLU A 295 -24.02 11.92 -10.83
CA GLU A 295 -24.39 13.32 -11.09
C GLU A 295 -24.85 14.08 -9.84
N SER A 296 -25.55 13.41 -8.92
CA SER A 296 -26.00 13.99 -7.65
C SER A 296 -24.88 14.35 -6.69
N PHE A 297 -23.69 13.76 -6.85
CA PHE A 297 -22.51 13.96 -5.99
C PHE A 297 -21.38 14.70 -6.71
N LEU A 298 -21.62 15.17 -7.94
CA LEU A 298 -20.61 15.89 -8.72
C LEU A 298 -20.14 17.16 -8.02
N ALA A 299 -21.02 17.86 -7.32
CA ALA A 299 -20.66 19.06 -6.54
C ALA A 299 -19.68 18.73 -5.40
N ASP A 300 -19.87 17.61 -4.72
CA ASP A 300 -18.96 17.14 -3.66
C ASP A 300 -17.61 16.71 -4.24
N ALA A 301 -17.61 16.00 -5.38
CA ALA A 301 -16.40 15.63 -6.11
C ALA A 301 -15.58 16.86 -6.51
N LEU A 302 -16.23 17.86 -7.12
CA LEU A 302 -15.62 19.13 -7.50
C LEU A 302 -15.09 19.90 -6.27
N THR A 303 -15.80 19.85 -5.15
CA THR A 303 -15.35 20.46 -3.88
C THR A 303 -14.08 19.78 -3.36
N LEU A 304 -14.01 18.44 -3.36
CA LEU A 304 -12.82 17.70 -2.98
C LEU A 304 -11.63 18.02 -3.88
N VAL A 305 -11.83 18.04 -5.20
CA VAL A 305 -10.80 18.38 -6.19
C VAL A 305 -10.27 19.80 -5.98
N SER A 306 -11.16 20.77 -5.79
CA SER A 306 -10.78 22.17 -5.53
C SER A 306 -9.96 22.31 -4.26
N GLN A 307 -10.36 21.63 -3.19
CA GLN A 307 -9.65 21.64 -1.91
C GLN A 307 -8.31 20.91 -2.00
N GLY A 308 -8.25 19.78 -2.71
CA GLY A 308 -7.02 19.03 -2.99
C GLY A 308 -5.99 19.86 -3.74
N LEU A 309 -6.39 20.50 -4.85
CA LEU A 309 -5.55 21.42 -5.61
C LEU A 309 -5.09 22.61 -4.76
N LYS A 310 -6.00 23.24 -4.01
CA LYS A 310 -5.66 24.35 -3.11
C LYS A 310 -4.60 23.92 -2.10
N ARG A 311 -4.77 22.77 -1.44
CA ARG A 311 -3.82 22.23 -0.47
C ARG A 311 -2.47 21.96 -1.12
N ALA A 312 -2.43 21.25 -2.24
CA ALA A 312 -1.19 20.94 -2.96
C ALA A 312 -0.43 22.22 -3.37
N VAL A 313 -1.13 23.21 -3.95
CA VAL A 313 -0.55 24.52 -4.32
C VAL A 313 0.00 25.25 -3.10
N THR A 314 -0.76 25.29 -2.00
CA THR A 314 -0.32 25.94 -0.76
C THR A 314 0.88 25.22 -0.15
N SER A 315 0.92 23.88 -0.15
CA SER A 315 2.07 23.11 0.33
C SER A 315 3.33 23.42 -0.48
N VAL A 316 3.26 23.44 -1.82
CA VAL A 316 4.41 23.83 -2.65
C VAL A 316 4.81 25.28 -2.38
N ASN A 317 3.87 26.21 -2.26
CA ASN A 317 4.17 27.60 -1.95
C ASN A 317 4.88 27.76 -0.61
N MET A 318 4.39 27.10 0.44
CA MET A 318 4.99 27.15 1.77
C MET A 318 6.42 26.58 1.78
N MET A 319 6.66 25.47 1.07
CA MET A 319 7.99 24.89 0.94
C MET A 319 8.94 25.80 0.18
N VAL A 320 8.48 26.40 -0.92
CA VAL A 320 9.25 27.38 -1.69
C VAL A 320 9.56 28.62 -0.84
N LEU A 321 8.60 29.16 -0.08
CA LEU A 321 8.83 30.29 0.81
C LEU A 321 9.79 29.95 1.96
N GLY A 322 9.84 28.69 2.40
CA GLY A 322 10.84 28.22 3.36
C GLY A 322 12.27 28.32 2.81
N THR A 323 12.46 28.01 1.52
CA THR A 323 13.76 28.14 0.84
C THR A 323 14.08 29.58 0.43
N PHE A 324 13.06 30.35 0.03
CA PHE A 324 13.15 31.72 -0.46
C PHE A 324 12.53 32.70 0.54
N ALA A 325 13.04 32.76 1.78
CA ALA A 325 12.39 33.51 2.85
C ALA A 325 12.25 35.02 2.58
N HIS A 326 13.15 35.60 1.78
CA HIS A 326 13.14 37.01 1.40
C HIS A 326 12.20 37.31 0.21
N PHE A 327 11.46 36.31 -0.30
CA PHE A 327 10.55 36.50 -1.43
C PHE A 327 9.48 37.57 -1.16
N SER A 328 9.01 37.66 0.09
CA SER A 328 7.98 38.62 0.49
C SER A 328 8.52 40.04 0.69
N ASP A 329 9.84 40.25 0.63
CA ASP A 329 10.44 41.55 0.86
C ASP A 329 10.10 42.51 -0.31
N PRO A 330 9.60 43.74 -0.03
CA PRO A 330 9.23 44.69 -1.07
C PRO A 330 10.36 44.99 -2.06
N ALA A 331 11.61 44.95 -1.59
CA ALA A 331 12.80 45.11 -2.43
C ALA A 331 12.93 43.98 -3.45
N GLN A 332 12.72 42.72 -3.05
CA GLN A 332 12.78 41.58 -3.96
C GLN A 332 11.59 41.57 -4.94
N GLN A 333 10.41 41.99 -4.50
CA GLN A 333 9.25 42.15 -5.39
C GLN A 333 9.46 43.24 -6.45
N ALA A 334 10.13 44.35 -6.10
CA ALA A 334 10.49 45.40 -7.05
C ALA A 334 11.51 44.89 -8.09
N ILE A 335 12.49 44.09 -7.67
CA ILE A 335 13.44 43.45 -8.59
C ILE A 335 12.70 42.49 -9.53
N LEU A 336 11.82 41.62 -9.02
CA LEU A 336 11.04 40.70 -9.84
C LEU A 336 10.15 41.44 -10.85
N SER A 337 9.53 42.55 -10.43
CA SER A 337 8.74 43.42 -11.31
C SER A 337 9.60 44.02 -12.43
N SER A 338 10.85 44.41 -12.14
CA SER A 338 11.80 44.87 -13.16
C SER A 338 12.19 43.77 -14.15
N VAL A 339 12.31 42.52 -13.69
CA VAL A 339 12.57 41.36 -14.56
C VAL A 339 11.43 41.17 -15.56
N PHE A 340 10.16 41.36 -15.15
CA PHE A 340 9.02 41.23 -16.04
C PHE A 340 9.00 42.26 -17.19
N GLN A 341 9.65 43.41 -17.04
CA GLN A 341 9.75 44.43 -18.09
C GLN A 341 10.85 44.11 -19.13
N LEU A 342 11.81 43.25 -18.80
CA LEU A 342 12.89 42.88 -19.70
C LEU A 342 12.44 41.86 -20.74
N ARG A 343 12.95 41.97 -21.97
CA ARG A 343 12.65 41.02 -23.06
C ARG A 343 13.12 39.59 -22.67
N PRO A 344 12.26 38.56 -22.79
CA PRO A 344 12.64 37.17 -22.57
C PRO A 344 13.84 36.74 -23.44
N GLY A 345 14.75 35.95 -22.87
CA GLY A 345 15.93 35.42 -23.57
C GLY A 345 17.15 36.35 -23.63
N THR A 346 17.07 37.59 -23.14
CA THR A 346 18.22 38.50 -23.10
C THR A 346 19.20 38.17 -21.98
N GLN A 347 20.50 38.37 -22.21
CA GLN A 347 21.55 38.16 -21.21
C GLN A 347 21.32 39.01 -19.95
N THR A 348 20.88 40.27 -20.13
CA THR A 348 20.55 41.18 -19.03
C THR A 348 19.46 40.61 -18.13
N ARG A 349 18.41 40.02 -18.72
CA ARG A 349 17.34 39.38 -17.97
C ARG A 349 17.84 38.15 -17.21
N GLN A 350 18.62 37.29 -17.84
CA GLN A 350 19.20 36.11 -17.18
C GLN A 350 20.10 36.49 -15.99
N CYS A 351 20.94 37.52 -16.16
CA CYS A 351 21.79 38.04 -15.09
C CYS A 351 20.94 38.56 -13.92
N ARG A 352 19.89 39.34 -14.21
CA ARG A 352 18.99 39.88 -13.18
C ARG A 352 18.22 38.78 -12.44
N ILE A 353 17.78 37.75 -13.15
CA ILE A 353 17.13 36.58 -12.55
C ILE A 353 18.07 35.85 -11.59
N ARG A 354 19.31 35.57 -12.00
CA ARG A 354 20.30 34.90 -11.13
C ARG A 354 20.60 35.72 -9.87
N GLN A 355 20.77 37.04 -10.02
CA GLN A 355 20.96 37.96 -8.89
C GLN A 355 19.76 37.93 -7.95
N TRP A 356 18.54 37.95 -8.50
CA TRP A 356 17.31 37.89 -7.71
C TRP A 356 17.17 36.56 -6.96
N VAL A 357 17.39 35.43 -7.63
CA VAL A 357 17.36 34.09 -6.99
C VAL A 357 18.35 34.03 -5.83
N ALA A 358 19.59 34.47 -6.04
CA ALA A 358 20.62 34.48 -5.00
C ALA A 358 20.27 35.41 -3.82
N ALA A 359 19.63 36.56 -4.08
CA ALA A 359 19.25 37.51 -3.04
C ALA A 359 17.94 37.15 -2.32
N ALA A 360 17.05 36.38 -2.95
CA ALA A 360 15.78 35.93 -2.38
C ALA A 360 15.95 34.70 -1.46
N CYS A 361 17.01 33.92 -1.66
CA CYS A 361 17.39 32.83 -0.77
C CYS A 361 18.00 33.36 0.52
N SER A 362 17.72 32.71 1.65
CA SER A 362 18.40 33.02 2.91
C SER A 362 19.77 32.35 2.94
N PRO A 363 20.89 33.09 3.11
CA PRO A 363 22.20 32.49 3.28
C PRO A 363 22.24 31.70 4.60
N GLY A 364 22.51 30.39 4.53
CA GLY A 364 22.71 29.53 5.70
C GLY A 364 21.45 28.90 6.30
N ASN A 365 20.27 29.19 5.77
CA ASN A 365 19.04 28.51 6.20
C ASN A 365 18.85 27.21 5.40
N HIS A 366 19.84 26.31 5.49
CA HIS A 366 19.55 24.91 5.18
C HIS A 366 18.57 24.47 6.25
N VAL A 367 17.29 24.40 5.90
CA VAL A 367 16.29 23.72 6.71
C VAL A 367 16.82 22.29 6.83
N GLN A 368 17.55 22.00 7.91
CA GLN A 368 17.96 20.66 8.23
C GLN A 368 16.65 19.94 8.56
N HIS A 369 16.05 19.34 7.53
CA HIS A 369 14.84 18.56 7.67
C HIS A 369 15.15 17.42 8.66
N PRO A 370 14.57 17.44 9.88
CA PRO A 370 14.92 16.45 10.91
C PRO A 370 14.62 15.02 10.44
N GLY A 371 13.63 14.86 9.55
CA GLY A 371 13.23 13.58 8.99
C GLY A 371 14.20 12.97 7.96
N ILE A 372 15.04 13.77 7.29
CA ILE A 372 16.01 13.24 6.31
C ILE A 372 17.35 12.92 7.01
N SER A 373 17.72 13.68 8.04
CA SER A 373 18.97 13.43 8.76
C SER A 373 18.92 12.17 9.65
N ALA A 374 17.75 11.84 10.22
CA ALA A 374 17.56 10.64 11.04
C ALA A 374 17.80 9.30 10.30
N VAL A 375 17.69 9.29 8.97
CA VAL A 375 18.00 8.09 8.16
C VAL A 375 19.51 7.94 7.90
N VAL A 376 20.28 9.03 8.03
CA VAL A 376 21.72 9.06 7.74
C VAL A 376 22.58 8.95 9.02
N THR A 377 22.01 9.16 10.21
CA THR A 377 22.76 9.19 11.48
C THR A 377 22.71 7.89 12.30
N ASN A 378 22.42 6.74 11.71
CA ASN A 378 22.73 5.44 12.33
C ASN A 378 24.23 5.08 12.27
N LEU A 379 25.12 6.08 12.27
CA LEU A 379 26.53 5.89 12.58
C LEU A 379 26.71 5.93 14.10
N PRO A 380 27.37 4.92 14.72
CA PRO A 380 27.63 4.91 16.15
C PRO A 380 28.52 6.11 16.51
N SER A 381 27.91 7.11 17.13
CA SER A 381 28.61 8.29 17.63
C SER A 381 29.43 7.87 18.85
N GLY A 382 30.76 7.92 18.71
CA GLY A 382 31.68 7.68 19.81
C GLY A 382 31.51 8.70 20.95
N PRO A 383 31.99 8.37 22.16
CA PRO A 383 31.79 9.20 23.34
C PRO A 383 32.65 10.47 23.25
N SER A 384 32.04 11.61 22.93
CA SER A 384 32.64 12.92 23.15
C SER A 384 31.86 13.64 24.24
N ALA A 385 32.53 13.85 25.37
CA ALA A 385 32.03 14.61 26.50
C ALA A 385 32.03 16.10 26.15
N GLY A 386 30.83 16.68 26.10
CA GLY A 386 30.63 18.10 25.84
C GLY A 386 29.17 18.46 26.02
N ASP A 387 28.73 18.56 27.27
CA ASP A 387 27.42 19.05 27.67
C ASP A 387 27.18 20.47 27.09
N THR A 388 26.49 20.53 25.95
CA THR A 388 25.83 21.75 25.49
C THR A 388 24.42 21.40 25.02
N THR A 389 23.48 21.90 25.80
CA THR A 389 22.02 21.92 25.62
C THR A 389 21.60 22.11 24.16
N THR A 390 21.31 21.00 23.49
CA THR A 390 20.76 20.92 22.11
C THR A 390 19.25 20.65 22.09
N MET A 391 18.57 20.74 23.24
CA MET A 391 17.12 20.49 23.35
C MET A 391 16.23 21.72 23.09
N ASP A 392 16.74 22.96 23.20
CA ASP A 392 15.91 24.18 23.05
C ASP A 392 15.77 24.69 21.60
N ALA A 393 16.43 24.07 20.63
CA ALA A 393 16.36 24.50 19.22
C ALA A 393 15.17 23.90 18.44
N MET A 394 14.43 22.93 19.00
CA MET A 394 13.27 22.32 18.33
C MET A 394 11.99 23.14 18.47
N ASP A 395 11.83 23.95 19.52
CA ASP A 395 10.59 24.69 19.79
C ASP A 395 10.44 26.01 19.00
N LEU A 396 11.49 26.45 18.30
CA LEU A 396 11.45 27.64 17.43
C LEU A 396 11.07 27.33 15.98
N ILE A 397 10.89 26.05 15.62
CA ILE A 397 10.42 25.67 14.29
C ILE A 397 8.90 25.84 14.26
N ASN A 398 8.49 26.96 13.65
CA ASN A 398 7.12 27.37 13.35
C ASN A 398 6.13 26.18 13.31
N PRO A 399 5.16 26.08 14.25
CA PRO A 399 4.34 24.87 14.47
C PRO A 399 3.51 24.41 13.27
N GLY A 400 3.46 25.20 12.19
CA GLY A 400 2.86 24.80 10.91
C GLY A 400 3.75 23.95 9.99
N ILE A 401 5.07 23.82 10.25
CA ILE A 401 6.01 23.14 9.35
C ILE A 401 6.00 21.62 9.53
N GLY A 402 5.64 21.10 10.71
CA GLY A 402 5.64 19.65 10.99
C GLY A 402 4.81 18.85 9.97
N HIS A 403 3.65 19.37 9.57
CA HIS A 403 2.80 18.73 8.56
C HIS A 403 3.37 18.75 7.13
N LEU A 404 4.32 19.64 6.83
CA LEU A 404 4.92 19.77 5.50
C LEU A 404 6.01 18.72 5.25
N VAL A 405 6.67 18.25 6.31
CA VAL A 405 7.74 17.24 6.21
C VAL A 405 7.19 15.92 5.67
N ASP A 406 6.01 15.50 6.12
CA ASP A 406 5.36 14.27 5.68
C ASP A 406 5.06 14.27 4.17
N ILE A 407 4.76 15.44 3.59
CA ILE A 407 4.24 15.60 2.23
C ILE A 407 5.34 15.72 1.20
N ALA A 408 6.49 16.26 1.63
CA ALA A 408 7.61 16.58 0.78
C ALA A 408 7.83 15.56 -0.34
N PRO A 409 8.04 14.25 -0.08
CA PRO A 409 8.40 13.27 -1.11
C PRO A 409 7.37 13.10 -2.25
N TYR A 410 6.11 13.47 -2.07
CA TYR A 410 5.02 13.19 -3.03
C TYR A 410 4.34 14.45 -3.56
N LEU A 411 4.94 15.64 -3.39
CA LEU A 411 4.30 16.91 -3.75
C LEU A 411 3.93 16.99 -5.24
N GLY A 412 4.83 16.58 -6.14
CA GLY A 412 4.56 16.64 -7.57
C GLY A 412 3.49 15.62 -8.00
N ASP A 413 3.58 14.38 -7.54
CA ASP A 413 2.58 13.34 -7.83
C ASP A 413 1.19 13.72 -7.31
N CYS A 414 1.11 14.26 -6.09
CA CYS A 414 -0.13 14.75 -5.50
C CYS A 414 -0.79 15.81 -6.40
N LEU A 415 -0.02 16.83 -6.81
CA LEU A 415 -0.53 17.88 -7.70
C LEU A 415 -0.92 17.33 -9.07
N ALA A 416 -0.08 16.48 -9.67
CA ALA A 416 -0.32 15.91 -10.99
C ALA A 416 -1.59 15.05 -11.00
N GLY A 417 -1.81 14.23 -9.96
CA GLY A 417 -3.02 13.44 -9.80
C GLY A 417 -4.28 14.32 -9.72
N TRP A 418 -4.26 15.41 -8.95
CA TRP A 418 -5.39 16.33 -8.85
C TRP A 418 -5.67 17.09 -10.15
N VAL A 419 -4.62 17.51 -10.88
CA VAL A 419 -4.77 18.17 -12.19
C VAL A 419 -5.36 17.21 -13.22
N THR A 420 -4.90 15.96 -13.23
CA THR A 420 -5.39 14.91 -14.12
C THR A 420 -6.86 14.62 -13.83
N LEU A 421 -7.21 14.41 -12.56
CA LEU A 421 -8.59 14.16 -12.13
C LEU A 421 -9.52 15.33 -12.46
N ALA A 422 -9.10 16.56 -12.17
CA ALA A 422 -9.88 17.75 -12.51
C ALA A 422 -10.11 17.90 -14.02
N SER A 423 -9.15 17.47 -14.85
CA SER A 423 -9.30 17.51 -16.30
C SER A 423 -10.27 16.45 -16.82
N ALA A 424 -10.44 15.33 -16.09
CA ALA A 424 -11.34 14.24 -16.45
C ALA A 424 -12.80 14.48 -15.99
N ILE A 425 -13.03 15.27 -14.94
CA ILE A 425 -14.36 15.49 -14.36
C ILE A 425 -15.11 16.66 -15.03
N ARG A 426 -16.40 16.48 -15.29
CA ARG A 426 -17.30 17.53 -15.80
C ARG A 426 -17.29 18.74 -14.86
N GLY A 427 -16.93 19.91 -15.40
CA GLY A 427 -16.82 21.16 -14.64
C GLY A 427 -15.45 21.43 -14.02
N GLY A 428 -14.54 20.43 -14.00
CA GLY A 428 -13.22 20.59 -13.40
C GLY A 428 -12.32 21.60 -14.12
N GLU A 429 -12.56 21.89 -15.40
CA GLU A 429 -11.86 22.97 -16.14
C GLU A 429 -12.02 24.35 -15.47
N GLN A 430 -13.19 24.64 -14.87
CA GLN A 430 -13.41 25.89 -14.15
C GLN A 430 -12.55 25.96 -12.88
N ILE A 431 -12.39 24.84 -12.18
CA ILE A 431 -11.52 24.72 -11.01
C ILE A 431 -10.07 24.91 -11.41
N LEU A 432 -9.63 24.30 -12.52
CA LEU A 432 -8.27 24.46 -13.03
C LEU A 432 -7.98 25.91 -13.40
N GLN A 433 -8.92 26.59 -14.05
CA GLN A 433 -8.78 28.01 -14.38
C GLN A 433 -8.72 28.90 -13.13
N ALA A 434 -9.57 28.62 -12.13
CA ALA A 434 -9.55 29.34 -10.85
C ALA A 434 -8.23 29.10 -10.08
N THR A 435 -7.76 27.85 -10.06
CA THR A 435 -6.47 27.46 -9.45
C THR A 435 -5.31 28.16 -10.14
N TYR A 436 -5.31 28.23 -11.48
CA TYR A 436 -4.32 28.97 -12.25
C TYR A 436 -4.30 30.47 -11.90
N GLY A 437 -5.47 31.11 -11.84
CA GLY A 437 -5.59 32.51 -11.43
C GLY A 437 -5.06 32.75 -10.01
N ARG A 438 -5.33 31.83 -9.08
CA ARG A 438 -4.79 31.86 -7.72
C ARG A 438 -3.28 31.73 -7.70
N ILE A 439 -2.71 30.75 -8.43
CA ILE A 439 -1.25 30.56 -8.52
C ILE A 439 -0.57 31.86 -8.98
N LEU A 440 -1.08 32.51 -10.03
CA LEU A 440 -0.49 33.76 -10.52
C LEU A 440 -0.61 34.93 -9.53
N LYS A 441 -1.59 34.89 -8.64
CA LYS A 441 -1.81 35.91 -7.60
C LYS A 441 -0.92 35.68 -6.38
N GLU A 442 -0.82 34.44 -5.91
CA GLU A 442 -0.07 34.09 -4.70
C GLU A 442 1.43 33.89 -4.98
N MET A 443 1.80 33.49 -6.20
CA MET A 443 3.16 33.15 -6.60
C MET A 443 3.49 33.82 -7.93
N GLU A 444 3.74 35.14 -7.88
CA GLU A 444 3.88 35.97 -9.08
C GLU A 444 5.00 35.53 -10.02
N PHE A 445 6.04 34.85 -9.50
CA PHE A 445 7.14 34.33 -10.30
C PHE A 445 6.70 33.36 -11.40
N PHE A 446 5.54 32.70 -11.27
CA PHE A 446 4.97 31.87 -12.35
C PHE A 446 4.53 32.65 -13.60
N LYS A 447 4.45 33.99 -13.53
CA LYS A 447 4.26 34.85 -14.70
C LYS A 447 5.43 34.70 -15.69
N ALA A 448 6.64 34.35 -15.22
CA ALA A 448 7.85 34.21 -16.00
C ALA A 448 8.48 32.81 -15.85
N PRO A 449 8.33 31.90 -16.84
CA PRO A 449 8.86 30.54 -16.74
C PRO A 449 10.36 30.43 -16.47
N ASP A 450 11.15 31.36 -17.03
CA ASP A 450 12.60 31.40 -16.86
C ASP A 450 13.04 31.74 -15.43
N VAL A 451 12.18 32.43 -14.66
CA VAL A 451 12.40 32.64 -13.21
C VAL A 451 12.22 31.34 -12.45
N VAL A 452 11.15 30.59 -12.74
CA VAL A 452 10.88 29.28 -12.11
C VAL A 452 12.01 28.28 -12.42
N ASP A 453 12.46 28.24 -13.68
CA ASP A 453 13.55 27.34 -14.11
C ASP A 453 14.86 27.69 -13.37
N ALA A 454 15.14 28.97 -13.13
CA ALA A 454 16.31 29.40 -12.34
C ALA A 454 16.18 29.06 -10.83
N MET A 455 14.98 29.16 -10.26
CA MET A 455 14.72 28.73 -8.88
C MET A 455 14.94 27.23 -8.72
N ILE A 456 14.43 26.42 -9.65
CA ILE A 456 14.64 24.95 -9.67
C ILE A 456 16.13 24.63 -9.80
N LEU A 457 16.85 25.28 -10.73
CA LEU A 457 18.27 25.07 -10.91
C LEU A 457 19.06 25.36 -9.62
N HIS A 458 18.71 26.45 -8.92
CA HIS A 458 19.34 26.79 -7.65
C HIS A 458 19.06 25.74 -6.57
N MET A 459 17.79 25.35 -6.36
CA MET A 459 17.43 24.34 -5.37
C MET A 459 17.99 22.95 -5.69
N SER A 460 18.16 22.60 -6.96
CA SER A 460 18.68 21.29 -7.38
C SER A 460 20.14 21.04 -6.99
N THR A 461 20.84 22.07 -6.51
CA THR A 461 22.18 21.92 -5.93
C THR A 461 22.17 21.20 -4.58
N ASP A 462 21.01 21.12 -3.91
CA ASP A 462 20.81 20.42 -2.65
C ASP A 462 19.85 19.22 -2.86
N PRO A 463 20.30 17.97 -2.66
CA PRO A 463 19.46 16.79 -2.87
C PRO A 463 18.25 16.74 -1.91
N THR A 464 18.31 17.41 -0.76
CA THR A 464 17.17 17.46 0.18
C THR A 464 15.98 18.24 -0.38
N MET A 465 16.22 19.09 -1.39
CA MET A 465 15.21 19.92 -2.05
C MET A 465 14.61 19.27 -3.31
N ALA A 466 14.98 18.01 -3.63
CA ALA A 466 14.54 17.32 -4.82
C ALA A 466 13.01 17.28 -4.96
N SER A 467 12.32 17.09 -3.84
CA SER A 467 10.88 16.95 -3.79
C SER A 467 10.13 18.29 -3.96
N ILE A 468 10.70 19.38 -3.43
CA ILE A 468 10.24 20.76 -3.70
C ILE A 468 10.44 21.09 -5.18
N CYS A 469 11.59 20.72 -5.75
CA CYS A 469 11.88 20.91 -7.17
C CYS A 469 10.84 20.20 -8.04
N ASP A 470 10.49 18.95 -7.74
CA ASP A 470 9.45 18.22 -8.47
C ASP A 470 8.08 18.90 -8.36
N GLY A 471 7.63 19.26 -7.15
CA GLY A 471 6.38 20.02 -6.97
C GLY A 471 6.35 21.33 -7.77
N LEU A 472 7.45 22.08 -7.77
CA LEU A 472 7.59 23.34 -8.51
C LEU A 472 7.62 23.11 -10.04
N GLN A 473 8.27 22.04 -10.50
CA GLN A 473 8.24 21.62 -11.91
C GLN A 473 6.83 21.26 -12.37
N GLN A 474 6.06 20.52 -11.56
CA GLN A 474 4.68 20.15 -11.90
C GLN A 474 3.77 21.38 -11.96
N LEU A 475 3.89 22.34 -11.03
CA LEU A 475 3.18 23.63 -11.13
C LEU A 475 3.59 24.42 -12.38
N SER A 476 4.88 24.42 -12.73
CA SER A 476 5.39 25.10 -13.94
C SER A 476 4.76 24.50 -15.20
N ARG A 477 4.72 23.16 -15.31
CA ARG A 477 4.07 22.44 -16.41
C ARG A 477 2.58 22.76 -16.48
N PHE A 478 1.88 22.74 -15.34
CA PHE A 478 0.47 23.12 -15.25
C PHE A 478 0.23 24.55 -15.75
N CYS A 479 0.98 25.53 -15.24
CA CYS A 479 0.86 26.93 -15.64
C CYS A 479 1.18 27.16 -17.13
N LYS A 480 2.20 26.48 -17.66
CA LYS A 480 2.56 26.50 -19.10
C LYS A 480 1.38 25.95 -19.94
N ALA A 481 0.81 24.81 -19.56
CA ALA A 481 -0.33 24.21 -20.26
C ALA A 481 -1.56 25.14 -20.28
N ARG A 482 -1.91 25.74 -19.13
CA ARG A 482 -3.05 26.68 -19.03
C ARG A 482 -2.85 27.94 -19.86
N ARG A 483 -1.63 28.50 -19.87
CA ARG A 483 -1.30 29.66 -20.71
C ARG A 483 -1.47 29.34 -22.19
N THR A 484 -0.95 28.20 -22.65
CA THR A 484 -1.08 27.75 -24.05
C THR A 484 -2.55 27.55 -24.43
N ALA A 485 -3.35 26.91 -23.57
CA ALA A 485 -4.79 26.72 -23.80
C ALA A 485 -5.53 28.06 -23.94
N ALA A 486 -5.22 29.04 -23.08
CA ALA A 486 -5.83 30.38 -23.15
C ALA A 486 -5.48 31.12 -24.45
N ILE A 487 -4.22 31.04 -24.92
CA ILE A 487 -3.79 31.63 -26.19
C ILE A 487 -4.53 30.98 -27.37
N THR A 488 -4.60 29.65 -27.40
CA THR A 488 -5.30 28.90 -28.45
C THR A 488 -6.78 29.25 -28.49
N LYS A 489 -7.44 29.35 -27.32
CA LYS A 489 -8.85 29.77 -27.23
C LYS A 489 -9.08 31.17 -27.78
N ARG A 490 -8.23 32.15 -27.44
CA ARG A 490 -8.32 33.53 -27.96
C ARG A 490 -8.12 33.58 -29.49
N ARG A 491 -7.13 32.85 -30.02
CA ARG A 491 -6.92 32.74 -31.47
C ARG A 491 -8.11 32.11 -32.19
N GLY A 492 -8.74 31.10 -31.60
CA GLY A 492 -9.94 30.46 -32.14
C GLY A 492 -11.16 31.40 -32.17
N LEU A 493 -11.37 32.20 -31.12
CA LEU A 493 -12.43 33.20 -31.09
C LEU A 493 -12.23 34.27 -32.17
N HIS A 494 -11.00 34.80 -32.29
CA HIS A 494 -10.70 35.82 -33.29
C HIS A 494 -10.89 35.31 -34.73
N LYS A 495 -10.51 34.04 -35.01
CA LYS A 495 -10.80 33.41 -36.31
C LYS A 495 -12.29 33.28 -36.58
N ARG A 496 -13.11 32.94 -35.57
CA ARG A 496 -14.57 32.82 -35.72
C ARG A 496 -15.24 34.18 -35.94
N GLU A 497 -14.75 35.23 -35.28
CA GLU A 497 -15.20 36.60 -35.51
C GLU A 497 -14.88 37.04 -36.94
N ASN A 498 -13.66 36.79 -37.42
CA ASN A 498 -13.26 37.10 -38.79
C ASN A 498 -14.09 36.33 -39.84
N MET A 499 -14.39 35.05 -39.61
CA MET A 499 -15.27 34.27 -40.51
C MET A 499 -16.71 34.78 -40.53
N LYS A 500 -17.23 35.26 -39.40
CA LYS A 500 -18.57 35.88 -39.35
C LYS A 500 -18.59 37.19 -40.11
N THR A 501 -17.57 38.03 -39.97
CA THR A 501 -17.48 39.30 -40.72
C THR A 501 -17.34 39.05 -42.22
N GLU A 502 -16.56 38.05 -42.62
CA GLU A 502 -16.42 37.65 -44.02
C GLU A 502 -17.73 37.06 -44.59
N SER A 503 -18.45 36.23 -43.82
CA SER A 503 -19.74 35.67 -44.26
C SER A 503 -20.81 36.75 -44.42
N VAL A 504 -20.86 37.74 -43.52
CA VAL A 504 -21.79 38.88 -43.64
C VAL A 504 -21.42 39.75 -44.83
N ALA A 505 -20.14 40.04 -45.03
CA ALA A 505 -19.68 40.77 -46.20
C ALA A 505 -20.11 40.05 -47.49
N SER A 506 -19.86 38.74 -47.61
CA SER A 506 -20.23 37.96 -48.79
C SER A 506 -21.74 37.92 -49.08
N ARG A 507 -22.61 38.05 -48.07
CA ARG A 507 -24.07 38.16 -48.27
C ARG A 507 -24.54 39.55 -48.67
N LEU A 508 -23.76 40.59 -48.42
CA LEU A 508 -24.08 41.96 -48.86
C LEU A 508 -23.69 42.21 -50.33
N TRP A 509 -22.83 41.35 -50.89
CA TRP A 509 -22.42 41.40 -52.30
C TRP A 509 -23.27 40.52 -53.23
N GLN A 510 -24.20 39.73 -52.68
CA GLN A 510 -25.20 38.96 -53.41
C GLN A 510 -26.54 39.67 -53.31
#